data_AF-A0AA85KD37-F1
#
_entry.id   AF-A0AA85KD37-F1
#
_cell.length_a   1.000
_cell.length_b   1.000
_cell.length_c   1.000
_cell.angle_alpha   90.00
_cell.angle_beta   90.00
_cell.angle_gamma   90.00
#
_symmetry.space_group_name_H-M   'P 1'
#
loop_
_entity.id
_entity.type
_entity.pdbx_description
1 polymer ?
#
loop_
_entity_poly.entity_id
_entity_poly.type
_entity_poly.pdbx_seq_one_letter_code
_entity_poly.pdbx_strand_id
1 'polypeptide(L)'
;MELGAVCCTPKQPNCPKCPMNKVGLCGSFKRTIETLKNKKLSKEIDVENCHLCIDSGVYQKSLGVMNYPVKLNKREPRKQNTIVIVTHTTILENGVNKDVYLLLQRPKTGLLAGLWEFPSYTIETLNSENNDILKVKNQCSIDDEIQSFIPLAVEQIKKALESDSSNSRLPYNDLSVKSIGEVVHIFSHIHMKYIVFTLKLDEKPLSDIIEEVVWPPLLNFGRWVSLEDLQTSAISTATKKIFAHFENYSKTSNGEVVEKRRKVGRRHSTKTTSLTDSKQSKLDNFFR
;
A
#
# COMPACT_ATOMS: atom_id res chain seq x y z
N MET A 1 16.85 -9.92 -23.16
CA MET A 1 15.60 -9.50 -22.52
C MET A 1 14.40 -10.16 -23.21
N GLU A 2 14.25 -10.00 -24.53
CA GLU A 2 13.12 -10.55 -25.29
C GLU A 2 12.89 -12.06 -25.07
N LEU A 3 13.95 -12.88 -25.18
CA LEU A 3 13.86 -14.33 -24.95
C LEU A 3 13.23 -14.69 -23.59
N GLY A 4 13.56 -13.94 -22.52
CA GLY A 4 13.03 -14.17 -21.17
C GLY A 4 11.58 -13.70 -21.00
N ALA A 5 11.12 -12.77 -21.84
CA ALA A 5 9.74 -12.29 -21.85
C ALA A 5 8.81 -13.23 -22.62
N VAL A 6 9.25 -13.77 -23.76
CA VAL A 6 8.37 -14.51 -24.68
C VAL A 6 8.53 -16.03 -24.65
N CYS A 7 9.66 -16.56 -24.15
CA CYS A 7 9.98 -17.97 -24.27
C CYS A 7 10.53 -18.59 -22.98
N CYS A 8 11.61 -18.04 -22.42
CA CYS A 8 12.24 -18.53 -21.20
C CYS A 8 11.64 -17.84 -19.96
N THR A 9 10.31 -17.95 -19.81
CA THR A 9 9.55 -17.28 -18.77
C THR A 9 9.75 -17.92 -17.38
N PRO A 10 9.56 -17.17 -16.27
CA PRO A 10 9.74 -17.70 -14.91
C PRO A 10 8.81 -18.85 -14.55
N LYS A 11 7.67 -18.95 -15.22
CA LYS A 11 6.70 -20.04 -15.08
C LYS A 11 6.38 -20.57 -16.47
N GLN A 12 6.38 -21.90 -16.61
CA GLN A 12 6.00 -22.60 -17.84
C GLN A 12 6.77 -22.11 -19.09
N PRO A 13 8.12 -22.18 -19.09
CA PRO A 13 8.90 -21.75 -20.26
C PRO A 13 8.64 -22.65 -21.48
N ASN A 14 8.64 -22.03 -22.66
CA ASN A 14 8.41 -22.73 -23.92
C ASN A 14 9.73 -23.32 -24.49
N CYS A 15 10.33 -24.24 -23.74
CA CYS A 15 11.60 -24.87 -24.10
C CYS A 15 11.65 -25.47 -25.52
N PRO A 16 10.60 -26.11 -26.05
CA PRO A 16 10.62 -26.64 -27.43
C PRO A 16 10.81 -25.57 -28.51
N LYS A 17 10.29 -24.37 -28.29
CA LYS A 17 10.44 -23.24 -29.23
C LYS A 17 11.69 -22.40 -28.94
N CYS A 18 12.35 -22.62 -27.81
CA CYS A 18 13.50 -21.84 -27.39
C CYS A 18 14.69 -22.03 -28.35
N PRO A 19 15.22 -20.96 -28.97
CA PRO A 19 16.38 -21.06 -29.85
C PRO A 19 17.60 -21.65 -29.12
N MET A 20 17.80 -21.30 -27.84
CA MET A 20 18.89 -21.86 -27.01
C MET A 20 18.79 -23.37 -26.82
N ASN A 21 17.56 -23.91 -26.81
CA ASN A 21 17.36 -25.36 -26.78
C ASN A 21 17.65 -25.98 -28.15
N LYS A 22 17.19 -25.35 -29.24
CA LYS A 22 17.45 -25.83 -30.61
C LYS A 22 18.94 -25.93 -30.93
N VAL A 23 19.74 -24.98 -30.47
CA VAL A 23 21.21 -25.00 -30.63
C VAL A 23 21.94 -25.82 -29.55
N GLY A 24 21.22 -26.45 -28.61
CA GLY A 24 21.80 -27.33 -27.59
C GLY A 24 22.54 -26.62 -26.45
N LEU A 25 22.43 -25.30 -26.32
CA LEU A 25 23.14 -24.49 -25.32
C LEU A 25 22.37 -24.31 -24.01
N CYS A 26 21.14 -24.81 -23.92
CA CYS A 26 20.33 -24.71 -22.70
C CYS A 26 20.72 -25.78 -21.68
N GLY A 27 21.68 -25.47 -20.81
CA GLY A 27 22.16 -26.39 -19.77
C GLY A 27 21.07 -26.85 -18.78
N SER A 28 20.12 -25.97 -18.41
CA SER A 28 19.01 -26.33 -17.53
C SER A 28 18.04 -27.34 -18.17
N PHE A 29 17.78 -27.21 -19.48
CA PHE A 29 16.96 -28.15 -20.22
C PHE A 29 17.68 -29.50 -20.39
N LYS A 30 18.98 -29.47 -20.72
CA LYS A 30 19.81 -30.67 -20.80
C LYS A 30 19.80 -31.46 -19.48
N ARG A 31 20.04 -30.78 -18.35
CA ARG A 31 19.97 -31.38 -17.00
C ARG A 31 18.58 -31.96 -16.70
N THR A 32 17.51 -31.30 -17.14
CA THR A 32 16.13 -31.81 -16.98
C THR A 32 15.92 -33.13 -17.71
N ILE A 33 16.31 -33.20 -18.99
CA ILE A 33 16.18 -34.41 -19.82
C ILE A 33 17.05 -35.56 -19.28
N GLU A 34 18.27 -35.27 -18.84
CA GLU A 34 19.17 -36.27 -18.23
C GLU A 34 18.58 -36.84 -16.94
N THR A 35 18.00 -35.98 -16.09
CA THR A 35 17.35 -36.38 -14.85
C THR A 35 16.11 -37.26 -15.09
N LEU A 36 15.34 -37.00 -16.15
CA LEU A 36 14.18 -37.81 -16.54
C LEU A 36 14.57 -39.19 -17.08
N LYS A 37 15.73 -39.28 -17.75
CA LYS A 37 16.23 -40.53 -18.33
C LYS A 37 16.90 -41.46 -17.31
N ASN A 38 16.93 -41.10 -16.01
CA ASN A 38 17.63 -41.83 -14.93
C ASN A 38 19.09 -42.21 -15.26
N LYS A 39 19.71 -41.54 -16.24
CA LYS A 39 21.14 -41.73 -16.51
C LYS A 39 21.88 -41.10 -15.35
N LYS A 40 22.78 -41.86 -14.71
CA LYS A 40 23.79 -41.27 -13.80
C LYS A 40 24.42 -40.12 -14.56
N LEU A 41 24.33 -38.91 -14.00
CA LEU A 41 25.01 -37.73 -14.53
C LEU A 41 26.48 -38.13 -14.69
N SER A 42 26.97 -38.22 -15.92
CA SER A 42 28.37 -38.55 -16.17
C SER A 42 29.20 -37.51 -15.43
N LYS A 43 29.96 -37.97 -14.43
CA LYS A 43 30.94 -37.18 -13.69
C LYS A 43 32.01 -36.69 -14.67
N GLU A 44 31.74 -35.63 -15.40
CA GLU A 44 32.73 -34.91 -16.18
C GLU A 44 32.47 -33.41 -15.98
N ILE A 45 32.81 -32.93 -14.80
CA ILE A 45 34.01 -32.13 -14.52
C ILE A 45 34.00 -31.96 -12.99
N ASP A 46 35.11 -32.35 -12.38
CA ASP A 46 35.37 -32.25 -10.95
C ASP A 46 35.60 -30.78 -10.55
N VAL A 47 34.52 -29.99 -10.48
CA VAL A 47 34.51 -28.70 -9.77
C VAL A 47 33.91 -28.96 -8.39
N GLU A 48 34.63 -29.75 -7.60
CA GLU A 48 34.34 -29.96 -6.18
C GLU A 48 34.16 -28.57 -5.54
N ASN A 49 32.92 -28.24 -5.16
CA ASN A 49 32.47 -26.98 -4.54
C ASN A 49 32.21 -25.75 -5.45
N CYS A 50 31.50 -25.90 -6.57
CA CYS A 50 30.84 -24.74 -7.19
C CYS A 50 29.64 -24.25 -6.33
N HIS A 51 29.86 -23.26 -5.46
CA HIS A 51 28.82 -22.64 -4.61
C HIS A 51 27.69 -21.91 -5.37
N LEU A 52 27.77 -21.82 -6.70
CA LEU A 52 26.74 -21.23 -7.56
C LEU A 52 25.79 -22.27 -8.18
N CYS A 53 26.17 -23.55 -8.18
CA CYS A 53 25.36 -24.61 -8.76
C CYS A 53 24.24 -25.04 -7.81
N ILE A 54 23.09 -25.43 -8.36
CA ILE A 54 22.02 -26.04 -7.56
C ILE A 54 22.46 -27.43 -7.11
N ASP A 55 22.55 -27.63 -5.79
CA ASP A 55 22.79 -28.92 -5.16
C ASP A 55 21.75 -29.95 -5.60
N SER A 56 22.20 -31.17 -5.85
CA SER A 56 21.33 -32.27 -6.27
C SER A 56 20.23 -32.60 -5.26
N GLY A 57 20.45 -32.31 -3.97
CA GLY A 57 19.43 -32.48 -2.91
C GLY A 57 18.31 -31.43 -2.92
N VAL A 58 18.57 -30.24 -3.45
CA VAL A 58 17.57 -29.14 -3.54
C VAL A 58 16.81 -29.19 -4.87
N TYR A 59 17.39 -29.82 -5.90
CA TYR A 59 16.77 -29.92 -7.22
C TYR A 59 15.49 -30.75 -7.21
N GLN A 60 14.36 -30.14 -7.56
CA GLN A 60 13.07 -30.82 -7.65
C GLN A 60 12.81 -31.31 -9.07
N LYS A 61 12.73 -32.64 -9.27
CA LYS A 61 12.51 -33.25 -10.60
C LYS A 61 11.24 -32.74 -11.31
N SER A 62 10.18 -32.47 -10.54
CA SER A 62 8.90 -31.96 -11.05
C SER A 62 8.98 -30.56 -11.65
N LEU A 63 9.90 -29.72 -11.17
CA LEU A 63 10.07 -28.34 -11.66
C LEU A 63 10.94 -28.27 -12.93
N GLY A 64 11.78 -29.25 -13.19
CA GLY A 64 12.65 -29.28 -14.38
C GLY A 64 13.50 -28.00 -14.53
N VAL A 65 13.35 -27.32 -15.67
CA VAL A 65 14.04 -26.04 -15.93
C VAL A 65 13.64 -24.91 -14.96
N MET A 66 12.46 -25.01 -14.32
CA MET A 66 11.95 -24.01 -13.38
C MET A 66 12.62 -24.06 -12.00
N ASN A 67 13.54 -25.00 -11.77
CA ASN A 67 14.47 -24.91 -10.64
C ASN A 67 15.38 -23.67 -10.73
N TYR A 68 15.47 -23.03 -11.91
CA TYR A 68 16.30 -21.86 -12.16
C TYR A 68 15.47 -20.62 -12.52
N PRO A 69 15.94 -19.40 -12.15
CA PRO A 69 17.01 -19.16 -11.18
C PRO A 69 16.56 -19.56 -9.76
N VAL A 70 17.52 -19.94 -8.90
CA VAL A 70 17.22 -20.21 -7.49
C VAL A 70 16.70 -18.94 -6.84
N LYS A 71 15.48 -18.98 -6.33
CA LYS A 71 14.92 -17.88 -5.56
C LYS A 71 15.24 -18.12 -4.10
N LEU A 72 16.09 -17.26 -3.55
CA LEU A 72 16.26 -17.19 -2.10
C LEU A 72 14.94 -16.80 -1.46
N ASN A 73 14.64 -17.40 -0.31
CA ASN A 73 13.49 -17.02 0.49
C ASN A 73 13.62 -15.55 0.89
N LYS A 74 12.65 -14.73 0.47
CA LYS A 74 12.60 -13.33 0.88
C LYS A 74 12.20 -13.29 2.35
N ARG A 75 12.86 -12.43 3.13
CA ARG A 75 12.43 -12.14 4.50
C ARG A 75 10.99 -11.62 4.46
N GLU A 76 10.18 -12.03 5.43
CA GLU A 76 8.81 -11.56 5.52
C GLU A 76 8.80 -10.02 5.67
N PRO A 77 7.95 -9.31 4.91
CA PRO A 77 7.79 -7.87 5.07
C PRO A 77 7.37 -7.53 6.50
N ARG A 78 7.99 -6.51 7.09
CA ARG A 78 7.62 -6.06 8.44
C ARG A 78 6.19 -5.51 8.46
N LYS A 79 5.45 -5.73 9.54
CA LYS A 79 4.11 -5.16 9.75
C LYS A 79 4.22 -3.81 10.45
N GLN A 80 3.42 -2.84 10.06
CA GLN A 80 3.44 -1.49 10.66
C GLN A 80 2.02 -0.94 10.74
N ASN A 81 1.61 -0.48 11.92
CA ASN A 81 0.33 0.19 12.12
C ASN A 81 0.52 1.70 12.10
N THR A 82 -0.42 2.42 11.52
CA THR A 82 -0.35 3.89 11.43
C THR A 82 -1.73 4.47 11.63
N ILE A 83 -1.88 5.34 12.61
CA ILE A 83 -3.11 6.12 12.82
C ILE A 83 -3.12 7.25 11.82
N VAL A 84 -4.24 7.48 11.15
CA VAL A 84 -4.41 8.58 10.20
C VAL A 84 -5.70 9.30 10.52
N ILE A 85 -5.65 10.63 10.57
CA ILE A 85 -6.83 11.47 10.82
C ILE A 85 -7.12 12.28 9.57
N VAL A 86 -8.24 11.97 8.90
CA VAL A 86 -8.78 12.80 7.82
C VAL A 86 -9.44 14.01 8.45
N THR A 87 -8.68 15.11 8.50
CA THR A 87 -9.14 16.39 9.06
C THR A 87 -9.76 17.22 7.95
N HIS A 88 -11.00 17.64 8.15
CA HIS A 88 -11.75 18.39 7.14
C HIS A 88 -12.64 19.46 7.76
N THR A 89 -12.96 20.47 6.96
CA THR A 89 -13.97 21.49 7.27
C THR A 89 -14.72 21.87 6.01
N THR A 90 -15.86 22.55 6.17
CA THR A 90 -16.67 23.05 5.07
C THR A 90 -16.61 24.57 5.11
N ILE A 91 -16.20 25.18 4.01
CA ILE A 91 -16.10 26.64 3.87
C ILE A 91 -17.14 27.15 2.90
N LEU A 92 -17.59 28.39 3.10
CA LEU A 92 -18.38 29.13 2.14
C LEU A 92 -17.45 29.95 1.23
N GLU A 93 -17.26 29.50 -0.01
CA GLU A 93 -16.48 30.21 -1.02
C GLU A 93 -17.39 30.60 -2.19
N ASN A 94 -17.49 31.90 -2.49
CA ASN A 94 -18.36 32.43 -3.55
C ASN A 94 -19.83 31.97 -3.44
N GLY A 95 -20.34 31.81 -2.21
CA GLY A 95 -21.71 31.34 -1.94
C GLY A 95 -21.92 29.84 -2.12
N VAL A 96 -20.85 29.06 -2.34
CA VAL A 96 -20.90 27.60 -2.47
C VAL A 96 -20.15 26.96 -1.30
N ASN A 97 -20.78 25.99 -0.65
CA ASN A 97 -20.13 25.15 0.36
C ASN A 97 -19.11 24.24 -0.32
N LYS A 98 -17.85 24.34 0.10
CA LYS A 98 -16.77 23.47 -0.36
C LYS A 98 -16.10 22.78 0.82
N ASP A 99 -15.88 21.48 0.67
CA ASP A 99 -15.09 20.71 1.62
C ASP A 99 -13.60 20.89 1.34
N VAL A 100 -12.85 21.15 2.40
CA VAL A 100 -11.41 21.32 2.38
C VAL A 100 -10.74 20.43 3.42
N TYR A 101 -9.56 19.96 3.09
CA TYR A 101 -8.84 18.91 3.82
C TYR A 101 -7.45 19.38 4.21
N LEU A 102 -7.02 19.04 5.42
CA LEU A 102 -5.65 19.33 5.88
C LEU A 102 -4.68 18.26 5.40
N LEU A 103 -3.61 18.68 4.73
CA LEU A 103 -2.49 17.84 4.34
C LEU A 103 -1.19 18.34 4.96
N LEU A 104 -0.37 17.41 5.42
CA LEU A 104 0.99 17.64 5.91
C LEU A 104 1.99 17.05 4.90
N GLN A 105 3.15 17.70 4.75
CA GLN A 105 4.21 17.19 3.89
C GLN A 105 5.12 16.25 4.67
N ARG A 106 5.39 15.06 4.14
CA ARG A 106 6.38 14.15 4.72
C ARG A 106 7.78 14.77 4.69
N PRO A 107 8.68 14.39 5.62
CA PRO A 107 10.08 14.78 5.57
C PRO A 107 10.70 14.57 4.18
N LYS A 108 11.68 15.40 3.82
CA LYS A 108 12.35 15.34 2.52
C LYS A 108 13.20 14.08 2.32
N THR A 109 13.33 13.23 3.35
CA THR A 109 14.10 12.00 3.33
C THR A 109 13.26 10.83 3.84
N GLY A 110 13.66 9.61 3.48
CA GLY A 110 12.99 8.38 3.92
C GLY A 110 11.82 7.93 3.03
N LEU A 111 10.97 7.08 3.59
CA LEU A 111 9.86 6.46 2.87
C LEU A 111 8.79 7.50 2.51
N LEU A 112 8.40 7.54 1.23
CA LEU A 112 7.44 8.49 0.66
C LEU A 112 7.86 9.97 0.84
N ALA A 113 9.17 10.24 0.84
CA ALA A 113 9.74 11.56 1.07
C ALA A 113 9.06 12.67 0.25
N GLY A 114 8.72 13.78 0.93
CA GLY A 114 8.15 14.98 0.32
C GLY A 114 6.72 14.85 -0.23
N LEU A 115 6.10 13.66 -0.18
CA LEU A 115 4.70 13.50 -0.55
C LEU A 115 3.78 14.11 0.50
N TRP A 116 2.60 14.53 0.06
CA TRP A 116 1.54 15.01 0.94
C TRP A 116 0.72 13.85 1.50
N GLU A 117 0.35 13.95 2.76
CA GLU A 117 -0.49 12.96 3.44
C GLU A 117 -1.40 13.61 4.48
N PHE A 118 -2.43 12.89 4.89
CA PHE A 118 -3.22 13.28 6.05
C PHE A 118 -2.36 13.17 7.32
N PRO A 119 -2.62 14.00 8.34
CA PRO A 119 -1.99 13.89 9.65
C PRO A 119 -1.98 12.45 10.16
N SER A 120 -0.80 11.92 10.48
CA SER A 120 -0.64 10.50 10.79
C SER A 120 0.44 10.23 11.83
N TYR A 121 0.24 9.18 12.63
CA TYR A 121 1.21 8.72 13.63
C TYR A 121 1.49 7.23 13.44
N THR A 122 2.76 6.87 13.26
CA THR A 122 3.17 5.47 13.15
C THR A 122 3.31 4.87 14.55
N ILE A 123 2.64 3.75 14.78
CA ILE A 123 2.81 2.98 16.00
C ILE A 123 4.07 2.13 15.85
N GLU A 124 5.11 2.48 16.58
CA GLU A 124 6.32 1.68 16.69
C GLU A 124 6.05 0.49 17.61
N THR A 125 5.64 -0.65 17.05
CA THR A 125 5.73 -1.91 17.79
C THR A 125 7.20 -2.19 18.03
N LEU A 126 7.65 -2.04 19.28
CA LEU A 126 8.95 -2.52 19.73
C LEU A 126 9.05 -3.99 19.31
N ASN A 127 9.94 -4.28 18.36
CA ASN A 127 10.16 -5.63 17.87
C ASN A 127 10.38 -6.55 19.09
N SER A 128 9.67 -7.67 19.13
CA SER A 128 9.67 -8.66 20.22
C SER A 128 11.00 -9.38 20.46
N GLU A 129 12.15 -8.75 20.22
CA GLU A 129 13.48 -9.33 20.45
C GLU A 129 14.26 -8.67 21.59
N ASN A 130 13.82 -7.52 22.12
CA ASN A 130 14.39 -6.96 23.35
C ASN A 130 13.33 -6.15 24.08
N ASN A 131 12.68 -6.73 25.11
CA ASN A 131 12.17 -6.03 26.30
C ASN A 131 11.42 -7.01 27.21
N ASP A 132 12.13 -7.60 28.16
CA ASP A 132 11.54 -8.23 29.35
C ASP A 132 10.89 -7.21 30.32
N ILE A 133 10.75 -5.94 29.93
CA ILE A 133 10.20 -4.85 30.75
C ILE A 133 8.71 -4.59 30.47
N LEU A 134 8.14 -5.08 29.36
CA LEU A 134 6.73 -4.81 28.97
C LEU A 134 5.74 -5.96 29.27
N LYS A 135 6.15 -7.01 30.00
CA LYS A 135 5.25 -8.09 30.45
C LYS A 135 4.35 -7.70 31.64
N VAL A 136 4.27 -6.42 32.03
CA VAL A 136 3.55 -5.96 33.23
C VAL A 136 2.19 -5.30 32.94
N LYS A 137 1.74 -5.16 31.68
CA LYS A 137 0.40 -4.62 31.38
C LYS A 137 -0.41 -5.49 30.42
N ASN A 138 -0.67 -6.74 30.82
CA ASN A 138 -1.62 -7.63 30.15
C ASN A 138 -3.05 -7.45 30.67
N GLN A 139 -3.64 -6.26 30.50
CA GLN A 139 -5.08 -6.05 30.74
C GLN A 139 -5.61 -4.75 30.09
N CYS A 140 -5.17 -4.45 28.87
CA CYS A 140 -5.71 -3.36 28.05
C CYS A 140 -6.21 -3.99 26.75
N SER A 141 -7.43 -3.67 26.30
CA SER A 141 -7.89 -4.13 25.00
C SER A 141 -7.01 -3.52 23.91
N ILE A 142 -6.86 -4.19 22.76
CA ILE A 142 -6.12 -3.65 21.60
C ILE A 142 -6.65 -2.26 21.22
N ASP A 143 -7.95 -2.05 21.39
CA ASP A 143 -8.62 -0.77 21.14
C ASP A 143 -8.16 0.33 22.11
N ASP A 144 -7.92 -0.01 23.38
CA ASP A 144 -7.45 0.94 24.39
C ASP A 144 -6.00 1.39 24.12
N GLU A 145 -5.16 0.47 23.61
CA GLU A 145 -3.79 0.78 23.20
C GLU A 145 -3.79 1.72 21.99
N ILE A 146 -4.62 1.45 20.97
CA ILE A 146 -4.78 2.33 19.80
C ILE A 146 -5.30 3.72 20.22
N GLN A 147 -6.29 3.75 21.12
CA GLN A 147 -6.87 4.99 21.62
C GLN A 147 -5.82 5.88 22.29
N SER A 148 -4.81 5.30 22.94
CA SER A 148 -3.72 6.04 23.60
C SER A 148 -2.81 6.81 22.64
N PHE A 149 -2.77 6.42 21.35
CA PHE A 149 -1.93 7.05 20.33
C PHE A 149 -2.66 8.11 19.50
N ILE A 150 -4.00 8.18 19.56
CA ILE A 150 -4.79 9.24 18.89
C ILE A 150 -4.33 10.66 19.30
N PRO A 151 -4.07 10.95 20.60
CA PRO A 151 -3.54 12.26 21.01
C PRO A 151 -2.29 12.69 20.23
N LEU A 152 -1.40 11.77 19.87
CA LEU A 152 -0.14 12.07 19.17
C LEU A 152 -0.36 12.45 17.70
N ALA A 153 -1.37 11.85 17.06
CA ALA A 153 -1.79 12.27 15.72
C ALA A 153 -2.50 13.63 15.75
N VAL A 154 -3.31 13.88 16.79
CA VAL A 154 -3.97 15.18 16.99
C VAL A 154 -2.96 16.29 17.32
N GLU A 155 -1.90 15.99 18.06
CA GLU A 155 -0.83 16.96 18.35
C GLU A 155 -0.18 17.50 17.08
N GLN A 156 -0.04 16.68 16.04
CA GLN A 156 0.47 17.15 14.74
C GLN A 156 -0.48 18.14 14.06
N ILE A 157 -1.79 17.93 14.21
CA ILE A 157 -2.81 18.85 13.70
C ILE A 157 -2.71 20.19 14.45
N LYS A 158 -2.59 20.16 15.77
CA LYS A 158 -2.42 21.39 16.58
C LYS A 158 -1.16 22.16 16.19
N LYS A 159 -0.02 21.47 16.09
CA LYS A 159 1.24 22.08 15.66
C LYS A 159 1.17 22.71 14.27
N ALA A 160 0.36 22.15 13.37
CA ALA A 160 0.13 22.72 12.05
C ALA A 160 -0.74 23.99 12.11
N LEU A 161 -1.74 24.03 13.00
CA LEU A 161 -2.74 25.10 13.11
C LEU A 161 -2.34 26.28 14.02
N GLU A 162 -1.59 26.06 15.09
CA GLU A 162 -1.25 27.07 16.10
C GLU A 162 -0.02 27.90 15.66
N SER A 163 -0.17 29.18 15.32
CA SER A 163 0.98 30.11 15.20
C SER A 163 1.56 30.44 16.59
N ASP A 164 2.84 30.80 16.70
CA ASP A 164 3.63 31.00 17.95
C ASP A 164 3.03 31.92 19.05
N SER A 165 1.81 32.44 18.91
CA SER A 165 1.10 33.20 19.95
C SER A 165 0.39 32.28 20.95
N SER A 166 0.94 32.31 22.16
CA SER A 166 0.74 31.42 23.31
C SER A 166 -0.64 31.44 24.00
N ASN A 167 -1.78 31.45 23.29
CA ASN A 167 -3.10 31.33 23.95
C ASN A 167 -4.23 30.58 23.21
N SER A 168 -4.10 30.15 21.95
CA SER A 168 -5.16 29.37 21.31
C SER A 168 -5.04 27.88 21.67
N ARG A 169 -5.62 27.47 22.80
CA ARG A 169 -5.75 26.04 23.14
C ARG A 169 -6.87 25.45 22.29
N LEU A 170 -6.56 24.53 21.38
CA LEU A 170 -7.54 23.52 20.96
C LEU A 170 -7.70 22.53 22.13
N PRO A 171 -8.78 22.56 22.93
CA PRO A 171 -8.98 21.56 23.97
C PRO A 171 -9.16 20.20 23.31
N TYR A 172 -8.27 19.26 23.65
CA TYR A 172 -8.30 17.88 23.12
C TYR A 172 -9.65 17.19 23.37
N ASN A 173 -10.33 17.56 24.46
CA ASN A 173 -11.60 16.96 24.87
C ASN A 173 -12.81 17.40 24.03
N ASP A 174 -12.71 18.45 23.22
CA ASP A 174 -13.84 18.94 22.40
C ASP A 174 -13.74 18.49 20.93
N LEU A 175 -12.64 17.84 20.55
CA LEU A 175 -12.44 17.32 19.19
C LEU A 175 -13.15 15.98 19.04
N SER A 176 -14.24 15.95 18.28
CA SER A 176 -14.99 14.73 17.97
C SER A 176 -14.27 13.86 16.93
N VAL A 177 -13.18 13.22 17.32
CA VAL A 177 -12.45 12.26 16.48
C VAL A 177 -13.25 10.95 16.41
N LYS A 178 -13.64 10.53 15.20
CA LYS A 178 -14.45 9.31 14.99
C LYS A 178 -13.66 8.26 14.23
N SER A 179 -13.65 7.02 14.73
CA SER A 179 -13.08 5.88 14.00
C SER A 179 -13.96 5.56 12.79
N ILE A 180 -13.36 5.44 11.60
CA ILE A 180 -14.10 5.14 10.37
C ILE A 180 -13.74 3.77 9.79
N GLY A 181 -12.61 3.17 10.19
CA GLY A 181 -12.22 1.82 9.77
C GLY A 181 -10.73 1.67 9.50
N GLU A 182 -10.36 0.71 8.65
CA GLU A 182 -8.97 0.34 8.41
C GLU A 182 -8.66 0.19 6.91
N VAL A 183 -7.47 0.63 6.49
CA VAL A 183 -6.99 0.53 5.12
C VAL A 183 -5.61 -0.11 5.09
N VAL A 184 -5.44 -1.18 4.32
CA VAL A 184 -4.16 -1.88 4.19
C VAL A 184 -3.44 -1.47 2.90
N HIS A 185 -2.14 -1.17 3.04
CA HIS A 185 -1.24 -0.91 1.93
C HIS A 185 0.03 -1.77 2.02
N ILE A 186 0.37 -2.45 0.93
CA ILE A 186 1.47 -3.40 0.87
C ILE A 186 2.60 -2.81 0.02
N PHE A 187 3.73 -2.53 0.67
CA PHE A 187 5.03 -2.27 0.03
C PHE A 187 5.82 -3.57 -0.06
N SER A 188 6.85 -3.61 -0.91
CA SER A 188 7.68 -4.80 -1.09
C SER A 188 8.39 -5.28 0.19
N HIS A 189 8.60 -4.37 1.15
CA HIS A 189 9.34 -4.61 2.39
C HIS A 189 8.53 -4.26 3.65
N ILE A 190 7.31 -3.75 3.50
CA ILE A 190 6.46 -3.31 4.62
C ILE A 190 4.99 -3.59 4.30
N HIS A 191 4.29 -4.26 5.20
CA HIS A 191 2.83 -4.35 5.20
C HIS A 191 2.29 -3.30 6.17
N MET A 192 1.80 -2.19 5.63
CA MET A 192 1.24 -1.09 6.42
C MET A 192 -0.27 -1.24 6.57
N LYS A 193 -0.75 -1.07 7.80
CA LYS A 193 -2.16 -1.02 8.16
C LYS A 193 -2.47 0.37 8.72
N TYR A 194 -3.30 1.11 7.99
CA TYR A 194 -3.77 2.42 8.39
C TYR A 194 -5.07 2.29 9.18
N ILE A 195 -5.09 2.79 10.41
CA ILE A 195 -6.29 2.89 11.25
C ILE A 195 -6.81 4.31 11.05
N VAL A 196 -7.97 4.42 10.42
CA VAL A 196 -8.46 5.69 9.87
C VAL A 196 -9.50 6.28 10.81
N PHE A 197 -9.29 7.55 11.15
CA PHE A 197 -10.18 8.39 11.89
C PHE A 197 -10.56 9.61 11.05
N THR A 198 -11.67 10.25 11.40
CA THR A 198 -12.08 11.53 10.84
C THR A 198 -12.23 12.57 11.94
N LEU A 199 -11.88 13.81 11.63
CA LEU A 199 -12.06 14.97 12.48
C LEU A 199 -12.66 16.10 11.63
N LYS A 200 -13.90 16.47 11.95
CA LYS A 200 -14.54 17.67 11.38
C LYS A 200 -14.24 18.86 12.29
N LEU A 201 -13.64 19.90 11.74
CA LEU A 201 -13.45 21.17 12.44
C LEU A 201 -14.59 22.12 12.02
N ASP A 202 -15.54 22.37 12.91
CA ASP A 202 -16.62 23.35 12.65
C ASP A 202 -16.09 24.80 12.83
N GLU A 203 -16.88 25.82 12.46
CA GLU A 203 -16.43 27.23 12.49
C GLU A 203 -16.07 27.73 13.90
N LYS A 204 -16.70 27.20 14.96
CA LYS A 204 -16.45 27.60 16.36
C LYS A 204 -14.99 27.36 16.83
N PRO A 205 -14.42 26.14 16.72
CA PRO A 205 -13.02 25.91 17.08
C PRO A 205 -12.04 26.66 16.18
N LEU A 206 -12.45 27.14 15.01
CA LEU A 206 -11.62 27.93 14.11
C LEU A 206 -11.64 29.43 14.43
N SER A 207 -12.80 29.96 14.83
CA SER A 207 -12.96 31.35 15.32
C SER A 207 -12.28 31.59 16.66
N ASP A 208 -12.12 30.55 17.49
CA ASP A 208 -11.32 30.63 18.73
C ASP A 208 -9.80 30.73 18.46
N ILE A 209 -9.37 30.51 17.21
CA ILE A 209 -7.97 30.52 16.78
C ILE A 209 -7.64 31.74 15.91
N ILE A 210 -8.63 32.33 15.22
CA ILE A 210 -8.41 33.34 14.17
C ILE A 210 -9.45 34.46 14.27
N GLU A 211 -9.00 35.68 14.62
CA GLU A 211 -9.85 36.86 14.85
C GLU A 211 -10.56 37.38 13.59
N GLU A 212 -10.01 37.14 12.39
CA GLU A 212 -10.66 37.37 11.09
C GLU A 212 -10.33 36.19 10.15
N VAL A 213 -11.30 35.32 9.87
CA VAL A 213 -11.07 34.11 9.05
C VAL A 213 -10.95 34.48 7.58
N VAL A 214 -9.76 34.92 7.15
CA VAL A 214 -9.37 34.87 5.73
C VAL A 214 -8.97 33.44 5.42
N TRP A 215 -9.76 32.77 4.59
CA TRP A 215 -9.49 31.39 4.20
C TRP A 215 -8.54 31.32 2.99
N PRO A 216 -7.52 30.43 2.98
CA PRO A 216 -7.13 29.50 4.03
C PRO A 216 -6.29 30.17 5.14
N PRO A 217 -6.41 29.69 6.40
CA PRO A 217 -5.63 30.22 7.51
C PRO A 217 -4.14 29.92 7.35
N LEU A 218 -3.31 30.80 7.91
CA LEU A 218 -1.86 30.57 7.98
C LEU A 218 -1.58 29.34 8.85
N LEU A 219 -0.80 28.42 8.29
CA LEU A 219 -0.33 27.21 8.97
C LEU A 219 1.17 27.30 9.20
N ASN A 220 1.66 26.74 10.30
CA ASN A 220 3.11 26.59 10.51
C ASN A 220 3.73 25.66 9.46
N PHE A 221 3.04 24.58 9.16
CA PHE A 221 3.38 23.64 8.11
C PHE A 221 2.13 22.89 7.67
N GLY A 222 2.10 22.47 6.42
CA GLY A 222 0.92 21.86 5.83
C GLY A 222 0.16 22.82 4.92
N ARG A 223 -0.99 22.36 4.43
CA ARG A 223 -1.90 23.15 3.61
C ARG A 223 -3.33 22.62 3.70
N TRP A 224 -4.28 23.54 3.59
CA TRP A 224 -5.66 23.21 3.27
C TRP A 224 -5.81 23.05 1.76
N VAL A 225 -6.47 21.98 1.32
CA VAL A 225 -6.72 21.70 -0.10
C VAL A 225 -8.18 21.40 -0.34
N SER A 226 -8.69 21.84 -1.48
CA SER A 226 -10.00 21.42 -1.98
C SER A 226 -9.98 19.94 -2.41
N LEU A 227 -11.16 19.38 -2.70
CA LEU A 227 -11.27 18.05 -3.32
C LEU A 227 -10.49 17.95 -4.64
N GLU A 228 -10.57 18.97 -5.48
CA GLU A 228 -9.91 19.02 -6.79
C GLU A 228 -8.39 19.06 -6.64
N ASP A 229 -7.91 19.89 -5.72
CA ASP A 229 -6.49 19.99 -5.38
C ASP A 229 -5.97 18.71 -4.73
N LEU A 230 -6.77 18.02 -3.92
CA LEU A 230 -6.40 16.75 -3.31
C LEU A 230 -6.17 15.67 -4.37
N GLN A 231 -7.00 15.63 -5.41
CA GLN A 231 -6.88 14.66 -6.51
C GLN A 231 -5.63 14.91 -7.38
N THR A 232 -5.27 16.18 -7.58
CA THR A 232 -4.08 16.59 -8.35
C THR A 232 -2.80 16.62 -7.52
N SER A 233 -2.91 16.66 -6.19
CA SER A 233 -1.78 16.67 -5.27
C SER A 233 -0.90 15.42 -5.41
N ALA A 234 0.40 15.60 -5.15
CA ALA A 234 1.38 14.52 -5.05
C ALA A 234 1.16 13.73 -3.74
N ILE A 235 0.08 12.95 -3.69
CA ILE A 235 -0.28 12.07 -2.58
C ILE A 235 -0.01 10.60 -2.94
N SER A 236 0.31 9.79 -1.93
CA SER A 236 0.60 8.38 -2.13
C SER A 236 -0.66 7.59 -2.56
N THR A 237 -0.45 6.42 -3.15
CA THR A 237 -1.56 5.47 -3.43
C THR A 237 -2.29 5.03 -2.17
N ALA A 238 -1.62 5.01 -1.01
CA ALA A 238 -2.26 4.71 0.27
C ALA A 238 -3.19 5.85 0.69
N THR A 239 -2.73 7.09 0.59
CA THR A 239 -3.52 8.30 0.88
C THR A 239 -4.78 8.37 0.01
N LYS A 240 -4.67 8.03 -1.30
CA LYS A 240 -5.83 7.94 -2.20
C LYS A 240 -6.85 6.89 -1.73
N LYS A 241 -6.39 5.73 -1.26
CA LYS A 241 -7.28 4.69 -0.70
C LYS A 241 -7.95 5.14 0.60
N ILE A 242 -7.21 5.82 1.47
CA ILE A 242 -7.74 6.38 2.73
C ILE A 242 -8.83 7.41 2.43
N PHE A 243 -8.60 8.28 1.45
CA PHE A 243 -9.59 9.27 1.06
C PHE A 243 -10.86 8.64 0.47
N ALA A 244 -10.73 7.69 -0.45
CA ALA A 244 -11.88 6.95 -0.99
C ALA A 244 -12.66 6.20 0.10
N HIS A 245 -11.97 5.69 1.12
CA HIS A 245 -12.59 5.06 2.28
C HIS A 245 -13.38 6.08 3.11
N PHE A 246 -12.81 7.27 3.34
CA PHE A 246 -13.50 8.39 3.99
C PHE A 246 -14.74 8.85 3.21
N GLU A 247 -14.66 9.03 1.89
CA GLU A 247 -15.81 9.45 1.07
C GLU A 247 -16.98 8.45 1.16
N ASN A 248 -16.67 7.15 1.17
CA ASN A 248 -17.69 6.12 1.33
C ASN A 248 -18.36 6.19 2.71
N TYR A 249 -17.56 6.41 3.77
CA TYR A 249 -18.08 6.60 5.12
C TYR A 249 -19.02 7.82 5.19
N SER A 250 -18.58 8.98 4.68
CA SER A 250 -19.37 10.22 4.71
C SER A 250 -20.70 10.11 3.96
N LYS A 251 -20.74 9.38 2.84
CA LYS A 251 -21.99 9.09 2.11
C LYS A 251 -22.94 8.22 2.92
N THR A 252 -22.41 7.20 3.59
CA THR A 252 -23.23 6.32 4.43
C THR A 252 -23.74 6.99 5.70
N SER A 253 -22.98 7.92 6.30
CA SER A 253 -23.40 8.66 7.49
C SER A 253 -24.43 9.74 7.20
N ASN A 254 -24.41 10.33 6.00
CA ASN A 254 -25.34 11.39 5.58
C ASN A 254 -26.64 10.86 4.94
N GLY A 255 -26.87 9.55 4.95
CA GLY A 255 -28.14 8.95 4.53
C GLY A 255 -28.38 8.91 3.01
N GLU A 256 -27.36 9.16 2.17
CA GLU A 256 -27.49 8.89 0.74
C GLU A 256 -27.46 7.38 0.51
N VAL A 257 -28.65 6.79 0.36
CA VAL A 257 -28.84 5.39 -0.02
C VAL A 257 -28.25 5.18 -1.41
N VAL A 258 -27.02 4.67 -1.47
CA VAL A 258 -26.46 4.14 -2.71
C VAL A 258 -27.20 2.85 -3.02
N GLU A 259 -28.11 2.92 -3.98
CA GLU A 259 -28.71 1.76 -4.66
C GLU A 259 -27.57 0.86 -5.15
N LYS A 260 -27.32 -0.23 -4.42
CA LYS A 260 -26.44 -1.30 -4.89
C LYS A 260 -27.07 -1.86 -6.15
N ARG A 261 -26.54 -1.51 -7.32
CA ARG A 261 -26.72 -2.29 -8.54
C ARG A 261 -26.23 -3.71 -8.26
N ARG A 262 -27.16 -4.57 -7.83
CA ARG A 262 -27.00 -6.02 -7.73
C ARG A 262 -26.62 -6.52 -9.11
N LYS A 263 -25.35 -6.90 -9.31
CA LYS A 263 -25.00 -7.83 -10.37
C LYS A 263 -25.68 -9.15 -10.02
N VAL A 264 -26.84 -9.38 -10.64
CA VAL A 264 -27.56 -10.65 -10.62
C VAL A 264 -26.58 -11.75 -11.02
N GLY A 265 -26.35 -12.67 -10.09
CA GLY A 265 -25.60 -13.88 -10.36
C GLY A 265 -26.32 -14.71 -11.42
N ARG A 266 -25.65 -14.97 -12.54
CA ARG A 266 -26.11 -15.95 -13.52
C ARG A 266 -25.34 -17.25 -13.26
N ARG A 267 -25.98 -18.19 -12.56
CA ARG A 267 -25.62 -19.61 -12.63
C ARG A 267 -26.04 -20.14 -14.00
N HIS A 268 -25.13 -20.76 -14.73
CA HIS A 268 -25.34 -21.98 -15.53
C HIS A 268 -23.97 -22.46 -16.03
N SER A 269 -23.54 -23.65 -15.63
CA SER A 269 -23.79 -24.94 -16.27
C SER A 269 -22.89 -25.16 -17.49
N THR A 270 -22.16 -26.27 -17.43
CA THR A 270 -21.20 -26.82 -18.40
C THR A 270 -21.74 -26.92 -19.83
N LYS A 271 -20.98 -26.40 -20.81
CA LYS A 271 -20.67 -27.11 -22.07
C LYS A 271 -19.54 -26.45 -22.87
N THR A 272 -18.74 -27.31 -23.46
CA THR A 272 -17.65 -27.15 -24.43
C THR A 272 -18.02 -26.30 -25.67
N THR A 273 -17.11 -25.45 -26.15
CA THR A 273 -16.46 -25.45 -27.50
C THR A 273 -15.93 -24.06 -27.92
N SER A 274 -14.66 -24.05 -28.36
CA SER A 274 -14.03 -23.28 -29.46
C SER A 274 -14.19 -21.76 -29.64
N LEU A 275 -13.01 -21.12 -29.74
CA LEU A 275 -12.58 -20.08 -30.70
C LEU A 275 -12.87 -18.59 -30.44
N THR A 276 -11.74 -17.87 -30.35
CA THR A 276 -11.45 -16.48 -30.77
C THR A 276 -12.10 -15.34 -30.00
N ASP A 277 -11.33 -14.83 -29.04
CA ASP A 277 -11.57 -13.60 -28.29
C ASP A 277 -10.99 -12.41 -29.08
N SER A 278 -11.86 -11.54 -29.61
CA SER A 278 -11.51 -10.28 -30.24
C SER A 278 -12.02 -9.15 -29.35
N LYS A 279 -11.13 -8.64 -28.48
CA LYS A 279 -11.10 -7.28 -27.94
C LYS A 279 -9.92 -7.13 -26.97
N GLN A 280 -8.71 -7.19 -27.52
CA GLN A 280 -7.52 -6.65 -26.89
C GLN A 280 -6.99 -5.54 -27.81
N SER A 281 -7.03 -4.31 -27.31
CA SER A 281 -6.55 -3.10 -28.00
C SER A 281 -5.05 -3.23 -28.28
N LYS A 282 -4.69 -3.27 -29.57
CA LYS A 282 -3.31 -3.34 -30.06
C LYS A 282 -2.61 -2.00 -29.82
N LEU A 283 -1.47 -2.05 -29.12
CA LEU A 283 -0.50 -0.96 -28.95
C LEU A 283 0.62 -1.08 -30.00
N ASP A 284 0.27 -1.05 -31.29
CA ASP A 284 1.25 -1.15 -32.38
C ASP A 284 1.25 0.10 -33.24
N ASN A 285 1.65 1.25 -32.67
CA ASN A 285 2.02 2.44 -33.46
C ASN A 285 2.96 3.39 -32.69
N PHE A 286 3.87 2.85 -31.85
CA PHE A 286 4.83 3.69 -31.11
C PHE A 286 6.27 3.64 -31.64
N PHE A 287 6.54 2.89 -32.72
CA PHE A 287 7.83 2.96 -33.41
C PHE A 287 7.63 2.89 -34.93
N ARG A 288 7.50 4.05 -35.55
CA ARG A 288 7.93 4.32 -36.92
C ARG A 288 8.65 5.66 -36.94
#